data_AF-A0A661VF87-F1
#
_entry.id   AF-A0A661VF87-F1
#
_cell.length_a   1.000
_cell.length_b   1.000
_cell.length_c   1.000
_cell.angle_alpha   90.00
_cell.angle_beta   90.00
_cell.angle_gamma   90.00
#
_symmetry.space_group_name_H-M   'P 1'
#
loop_
_entity.id
_entity.type
_entity.pdbx_description
1 polymer ?
#
loop_
_entity_poly.entity_id
_entity_poly.type
_entity_poly.pdbx_seq_one_letter_code
_entity_poly.pdbx_strand_id
1 'polypeptide(L)'
;MGQSYTSLSFNILGINVLTVIFAIVAYFIYGNNLGAMLAIVLLSILWNFAMFVSIIPFGGFIIYWFIADYIRSWVFSIANISSTWLTDLMWWLYIIVAIIVTIASTMILLRV
;
A
#
# COMPACT_ATOMS: atom_id res chain seq x y z
N MET A 1 29.92 -18.65 15.99
CA MET A 1 29.57 -17.22 15.99
C MET A 1 28.39 -17.04 15.03
N GLY A 2 27.16 -17.21 15.52
CA GLY A 2 25.96 -17.00 14.71
C GLY A 2 25.71 -15.51 14.60
N GLN A 3 25.60 -14.98 13.38
CA GLN A 3 25.19 -13.60 13.20
C GLN A 3 23.72 -13.48 13.59
N SER A 4 23.45 -12.77 14.68
CA SER A 4 22.12 -12.33 15.05
C SER A 4 21.67 -11.29 14.02
N TYR A 5 20.94 -11.72 12.99
CA TYR A 5 20.21 -10.80 12.15
C TYR A 5 19.16 -10.13 13.03
N THR A 6 19.44 -8.91 13.50
CA THR A 6 18.41 -8.05 14.05
C THR A 6 17.40 -7.84 12.93
N SER A 7 16.26 -8.53 13.02
CA SER A 7 15.14 -8.31 12.12
C SER A 7 14.73 -6.84 12.29
N LEU A 8 15.14 -6.00 11.34
CA LEU A 8 14.65 -4.63 11.22
C LEU A 8 13.13 -4.71 11.08
N SER A 9 12.43 -4.50 12.19
CA SER A 9 10.97 -4.42 12.19
C SER A 9 10.60 -3.08 11.57
N PHE A 10 10.24 -3.10 10.29
CA PHE A 10 9.72 -1.93 9.57
C PHE A 10 8.27 -1.59 9.95
N ASN A 11 7.74 -2.17 11.02
CA ASN A 11 6.42 -1.86 11.56
C ASN A 11 6.57 -1.19 12.93
N ILE A 12 6.10 0.05 13.00
CA ILE A 12 5.98 0.82 14.24
C ILE A 12 4.48 0.94 14.49
N LEU A 13 3.98 0.37 15.59
CA LEU A 13 2.56 0.44 15.99
C LEU A 13 1.57 -0.15 14.97
N GLY A 14 2.00 -1.15 14.18
CA GLY A 14 1.17 -1.75 13.12
C GLY A 14 1.08 -0.92 11.83
N ILE A 15 1.78 0.23 11.78
CA ILE A 15 1.91 1.06 10.60
C ILE A 15 3.31 0.85 10.03
N ASN A 16 3.37 0.56 8.73
CA ASN A 16 4.63 0.41 8.03
C ASN A 16 5.39 1.76 8.03
N VAL A 17 6.69 1.74 8.34
CA VAL A 17 7.57 2.92 8.31
C VAL A 17 7.47 3.64 6.96
N LEU A 18 7.29 2.90 5.87
CA LEU A 18 7.11 3.45 4.53
C LEU A 18 5.85 4.34 4.43
N THR A 19 4.76 3.96 5.11
CA THR A 19 3.54 4.77 5.20
C THR A 19 3.80 6.11 5.88
N VAL A 20 4.60 6.10 6.96
CA VAL A 20 4.96 7.32 7.68
C VAL A 20 5.80 8.24 6.80
N ILE A 21 6.77 7.68 6.07
CA ILE A 21 7.59 8.43 5.12
C ILE A 21 6.71 9.06 4.03
N PHE A 22 5.81 8.27 3.42
CA PHE A 22 4.90 8.80 2.40
C PHE A 22 3.98 9.88 2.93
N ALA A 23 3.46 9.73 4.15
CA ALA A 23 2.63 10.76 4.78
C ALA A 23 3.39 12.07 5.00
N ILE A 24 4.63 12.00 5.48
CA ILE A 24 5.48 13.20 5.67
C ILE A 24 5.79 13.86 4.33
N VAL A 25 6.15 13.08 3.30
CA VAL A 25 6.43 13.63 1.96
C VAL A 25 5.17 14.27 1.36
N ALA A 26 4.01 13.64 1.56
CA ALA A 26 2.73 14.19 1.11
C ALA A 26 2.41 15.53 1.77
N TYR A 27 2.68 15.70 3.07
CA TYR A 27 2.49 16.97 3.75
C TYR A 27 3.17 18.13 3.01
N PHE A 28 4.41 17.94 2.58
CA PHE A 28 5.15 18.96 1.83
C PHE A 28 4.66 19.11 0.39
N ILE A 29 4.35 18.02 -0.31
CA ILE A 29 3.87 18.05 -1.71
C ILE A 29 2.53 18.79 -1.83
N TYR A 30 1.63 18.59 -0.86
CA TYR A 30 0.32 19.25 -0.84
C TYR A 30 0.34 20.61 -0.12
N GLY A 31 1.52 21.24 0.03
CA GLY A 31 1.63 22.61 0.52
C GLY A 31 1.38 22.77 2.02
N ASN A 32 1.98 21.92 2.84
CA ASN A 32 1.83 21.90 4.30
C ASN A 32 0.40 21.60 4.77
N ASN A 33 -0.30 20.73 4.03
CA ASN A 33 -1.67 20.35 4.33
C ASN A 33 -1.73 19.08 5.19
N LEU A 34 -2.10 19.24 6.46
CA LEU A 34 -2.33 18.13 7.41
C LEU A 34 -3.42 17.16 6.93
N GLY A 35 -4.46 17.65 6.25
CA GLY A 35 -5.52 16.81 5.68
C GLY A 35 -4.99 15.86 4.62
N ALA A 36 -4.06 16.31 3.78
CA ALA A 36 -3.42 15.47 2.77
C ALA A 36 -2.49 14.42 3.39
N MET A 37 -1.78 14.76 4.46
CA MET A 37 -0.99 13.80 5.23
C MET A 37 -1.87 12.67 5.77
N LEU A 38 -3.00 13.02 6.41
CA LEU A 38 -3.96 12.05 6.94
C LEU A 38 -4.60 11.21 5.83
N ALA A 39 -4.88 11.81 4.67
CA ALA A 39 -5.41 11.11 3.50
C ALA A 39 -4.45 10.02 3.01
N ILE A 40 -3.15 10.29 2.97
CA ILE A 40 -2.14 9.30 2.58
C ILE A 40 -2.00 8.17 3.60
N VAL A 41 -2.10 8.48 4.90
CA VAL A 41 -2.14 7.45 5.94
C VAL A 41 -3.36 6.56 5.76
N LEU A 42 -4.54 7.15 5.59
CA LEU A 42 -5.79 6.43 5.35
C LEU A 42 -5.72 5.56 4.09
N LEU A 43 -5.23 6.13 2.99
CA LEU A 43 -5.01 5.44 1.72
C LEU A 43 -4.14 4.20 1.90
N SER A 44 -3.01 4.35 2.60
CA SER A 44 -2.07 3.26 2.86
C SER A 44 -2.68 2.17 3.72
N ILE A 45 -3.50 2.53 4.71
CA ILE A 45 -4.22 1.56 5.55
C ILE A 45 -5.22 0.77 4.68
N LEU A 46 -6.05 1.46 3.90
CA LEU A 46 -7.06 0.83 3.06
C LEU A 46 -6.46 -0.07 1.99
N TRP A 47 -5.34 0.33 1.38
CA TRP A 47 -4.62 -0.52 0.42
C TRP A 47 -3.95 -1.73 1.07
N ASN A 48 -3.48 -1.63 2.32
CA ASN A 48 -3.02 -2.80 3.07
C ASN A 48 -4.18 -3.77 3.36
N PHE A 49 -5.38 -3.27 3.69
CA PHE A 49 -6.56 -4.13 3.85
C PHE A 49 -7.01 -4.75 2.52
N ALA A 50 -6.99 -4.00 1.42
CA ALA A 50 -7.29 -4.55 0.09
C ALA A 50 -6.31 -5.67 -0.29
N MET A 51 -5.08 -5.66 0.25
CA MET A 51 -4.04 -6.63 -0.10
C MET A 51 -4.43 -8.08 0.22
N PHE A 52 -5.33 -8.30 1.19
CA PHE A 52 -5.86 -9.64 1.49
C PHE A 52 -6.55 -10.28 0.28
N VAL A 53 -7.13 -9.49 -0.63
CA VAL A 53 -7.74 -10.00 -1.87
C VAL A 53 -6.69 -10.59 -2.81
N SER A 54 -5.44 -10.12 -2.74
CA SER A 54 -4.33 -10.63 -3.55
C SER A 54 -3.93 -12.07 -3.19
N ILE A 55 -4.41 -12.60 -2.05
CA ILE A 55 -4.23 -14.00 -1.67
C ILE A 55 -4.94 -14.93 -2.64
N ILE A 56 -6.01 -14.48 -3.32
CA ILE A 56 -6.75 -15.28 -4.30
C ILE A 56 -5.80 -15.70 -5.45
N PRO A 57 -5.55 -17.02 -5.63
CA PRO A 57 -4.70 -17.52 -6.70
C PRO A 57 -5.23 -17.18 -8.09
N PHE A 58 -4.35 -17.14 -9.10
CA PHE A 58 -4.67 -16.95 -10.54
C PHE A 58 -5.36 -15.63 -10.93
N GLY A 59 -5.63 -14.71 -10.01
CA GLY A 59 -6.29 -13.45 -10.36
C GLY A 59 -6.46 -12.41 -9.25
N GLY A 60 -5.98 -12.68 -8.03
CA GLY A 60 -6.11 -11.76 -6.90
C GLY A 60 -5.60 -10.34 -7.20
N PHE A 61 -4.48 -10.22 -7.95
CA PHE A 61 -3.92 -8.92 -8.32
C PHE A 61 -4.87 -8.07 -9.21
N ILE A 62 -5.69 -8.70 -10.06
CA ILE A 62 -6.64 -7.98 -10.93
C ILE A 62 -7.74 -7.37 -10.07
N ILE A 63 -8.27 -8.15 -9.14
CA ILE A 63 -9.31 -7.67 -8.21
C ILE A 63 -8.72 -6.58 -7.32
N TYR A 64 -7.48 -6.77 -6.84
CA TYR A 64 -6.76 -5.75 -6.08
C TYR A 64 -6.62 -4.44 -6.85
N TRP A 65 -6.29 -4.48 -8.15
CA TRP A 65 -6.16 -3.30 -8.98
C TRP A 65 -7.44 -2.46 -8.98
N PHE A 66 -8.60 -3.08 -9.25
CA PHE A 66 -9.88 -2.38 -9.26
C PHE A 66 -10.24 -1.79 -7.89
N ILE A 67 -10.00 -2.55 -6.82
CA ILE A 67 -10.25 -2.08 -5.45
C ILE A 67 -9.33 -0.92 -5.10
N ALA A 68 -8.04 -1.01 -5.42
CA ALA A 68 -7.05 0.02 -5.13
C ALA A 68 -7.36 1.32 -5.87
N ASP A 69 -7.79 1.24 -7.13
CA ASP A 69 -8.21 2.39 -7.93
C ASP A 69 -9.49 3.04 -7.40
N TYR A 70 -10.47 2.23 -6.99
CA TYR A 70 -11.68 2.72 -6.34
C TYR A 70 -11.36 3.44 -5.01
N ILE A 71 -10.56 2.82 -4.15
CA ILE A 71 -10.13 3.39 -2.86
C ILE A 71 -9.41 4.72 -3.10
N ARG A 72 -8.51 4.78 -4.08
CA ARG A 72 -7.78 6.00 -4.43
C ARG A 72 -8.73 7.15 -4.77
N SER A 73 -9.66 6.91 -5.68
CA SER A 73 -10.64 7.89 -6.12
C SER A 73 -11.52 8.37 -4.96
N TRP A 74 -11.95 7.42 -4.11
CA TRP A 74 -12.76 7.71 -2.93
C TRP A 74 -12.02 8.55 -1.89
N VAL A 75 -10.77 8.20 -1.55
CA VAL A 75 -9.95 8.97 -0.60
C VAL A 75 -9.67 10.37 -1.13
N PHE A 76 -9.37 10.51 -2.43
CA PHE A 76 -9.11 11.81 -3.05
C PHE A 76 -10.34 12.72 -3.02
N SER A 77 -11.53 12.15 -3.26
CA SER A 77 -12.80 12.86 -3.15
C SER A 77 -13.06 13.37 -1.73
N ILE A 78 -12.76 12.57 -0.70
CA ILE A 78 -13.03 12.95 0.69
C ILE A 78 -12.03 14.00 1.17
N ALA A 79 -10.75 13.80 0.86
CA ALA A 79 -9.68 14.69 1.30
C ALA A 79 -9.52 15.93 0.42
N ASN A 80 -10.28 16.02 -0.67
CA ASN A 80 -10.20 17.08 -1.68
C ASN A 80 -8.76 17.30 -2.18
N ILE A 81 -8.06 16.20 -2.47
CA ILE A 81 -6.69 16.19 -2.97
C ILE A 81 -6.65 15.68 -4.41
N SER A 82 -5.71 16.17 -5.20
CA SER A 82 -5.48 15.72 -6.57
C SER A 82 -4.42 14.61 -6.64
N SER A 83 -4.38 13.90 -7.76
CA SER A 83 -3.29 12.97 -8.04
C SER A 83 -1.95 13.69 -8.10
N THR A 84 -0.94 13.10 -7.47
CA THR A 84 0.47 13.52 -7.55
C THR A 84 1.37 12.34 -7.89
N TRP A 85 2.60 12.65 -8.32
CA TRP A 85 3.62 11.63 -8.60
C TRP A 85 3.87 10.70 -7.41
N LEU A 86 3.71 11.20 -6.18
CA LEU A 86 3.84 10.41 -4.96
C LEU A 86 2.75 9.34 -4.89
N THR A 87 1.50 9.72 -5.15
CA THR A 87 0.37 8.78 -5.10
C THR A 87 0.42 7.76 -6.23
N ASP A 88 0.92 8.14 -7.40
CA ASP A 88 1.15 7.21 -8.51
C ASP A 88 2.27 6.21 -8.18
N LEU A 89 3.37 6.69 -7.60
CA LEU A 89 4.47 5.83 -7.13
C LEU A 89 3.97 4.82 -6.10
N MET A 90 3.22 5.27 -5.10
CA MET A 90 2.65 4.38 -4.10
C MET A 90 1.74 3.33 -4.75
N TRP A 91 0.85 3.74 -5.64
CA TRP A 91 -0.07 2.84 -6.33
C TRP A 91 0.66 1.71 -7.06
N TRP A 92 1.73 2.03 -7.81
CA TRP A 92 2.55 1.02 -8.47
C TRP A 92 3.25 0.07 -7.50
N LEU A 93 3.81 0.60 -6.40
CA LEU A 93 4.47 -0.23 -5.38
C LEU A 93 3.49 -1.25 -4.79
N TYR A 94 2.29 -0.83 -4.44
CA TYR A 94 1.26 -1.70 -3.89
C TYR A 94 0.77 -2.75 -4.90
N ILE A 95 0.65 -2.41 -6.19
CA ILE A 95 0.32 -3.38 -7.24
C ILE A 95 1.42 -4.43 -7.41
N ILE A 96 2.69 -4.02 -7.41
CA ILE A 96 3.81 -4.95 -7.49
C ILE A 96 3.76 -5.95 -6.33
N VAL A 97 3.50 -5.47 -5.11
CA VAL A 97 3.33 -6.35 -3.94
C VAL A 97 2.13 -7.29 -4.12
N ALA A 98 0.99 -6.79 -4.60
CA ALA A 98 -0.18 -7.62 -4.89
C ALA A 98 0.14 -8.75 -5.89
N ILE A 99 0.87 -8.43 -6.97
CA ILE A 99 1.32 -9.43 -7.96
C ILE A 99 2.20 -10.49 -7.29
N ILE A 100 3.17 -10.08 -6.47
CA ILE A 100 4.04 -11.02 -5.76
C ILE A 100 3.23 -11.94 -4.84
N VAL A 101 2.27 -11.39 -4.09
CA VAL A 101 1.39 -12.17 -3.19
C VAL A 101 0.54 -13.17 -3.98
N THR A 102 -0.06 -12.75 -5.11
CA THR A 102 -0.85 -13.64 -5.97
C THR A 102 0.01 -14.74 -6.61
N ILE A 103 1.23 -14.44 -7.03
CA ILE A 103 2.15 -15.46 -7.55
C ILE A 103 2.51 -16.45 -6.43
N ALA A 104 2.84 -15.96 -5.23
CA ALA A 104 3.16 -16.80 -4.09
C ALA A 104 1.99 -17.72 -3.71
N SER A 105 0.75 -17.20 -3.64
CA SER A 105 -0.43 -18.01 -3.34
C SER A 105 -0.72 -19.05 -4.44
N THR A 106 -0.52 -18.68 -5.70
CA THR A 106 -0.64 -19.61 -6.83
C THR A 106 0.38 -20.74 -6.76
N MET A 107 1.64 -20.43 -6.44
CA MET A 107 2.68 -21.46 -6.26
C MET A 107 2.39 -22.40 -5.09
N ILE A 108 1.84 -21.88 -3.98
CA ILE A 108 1.44 -22.71 -2.84
C ILE A 108 0.34 -23.69 -3.26
N LEU A 109 -0.69 -23.20 -3.97
CA LEU A 109 -1.80 -24.03 -4.43
C LEU A 109 -1.35 -25.11 -5.42
N LEU A 110 -0.44 -24.79 -6.36
CA LEU A 110 0.07 -25.76 -7.34
C LEU A 110 1.05 -26.80 -6.76
N ARG A 111 1.59 -26.56 -5.57
CA ARG A 111 2.47 -27.51 -4.85
C ARG A 111 1.69 -28.53 -4.02
N VAL A 112 0.37 -28.34 -3.87
CA VAL A 112 -0.57 -29.27 -3.21
C VAL A 112 -1.19 -30.17 -4.27
#